data_AF-A0A8J7AA37-F1
#
_entry.id   AF-A0A8J7AA37-F1
#
_cell.length_a   1.000
_cell.length_b   1.000
_cell.length_c   1.000
_cell.angle_alpha   90.00
_cell.angle_beta   90.00
_cell.angle_gamma   90.00
#
_symmetry.space_group_name_H-M   'P 1'
#
loop_
_entity.id
_entity.type
_entity.pdbx_description
1 polymer ?
#
loop_
_entity_poly.entity_id
_entity_poly.type
_entity_poly.pdbx_seq_one_letter_code
_entity_poly.pdbx_strand_id
1 'polypeptide(L)'
;NDPGMNTLYKAIMDKIVEKTEADLKSTFEITREMSEKIFVIPPHRTRYLSEIAENNRKYDTVAFTQQQVAQKLYGIFKTIESVSGKTPELNKTGINDDSVLPSALEEHNETRIFLNLLLNQFDKVKMDLDPYNWEIIFTWDEKVNKYKNPVYTFKVRDKEIKIATHTESLSHSQIPKVALPKYEAWGDILRWCLQENVPGEFPFTSGLYPFKREGEDPSRMFAGEGGPERTNKRFHYVSAGLPAKRLSTAFDSVTLYGNDPHLRPDIYGKIGNAGVSICCLDDAKKLYSGFNLAHPLTSVSMTINGPAPMLLGFFMNAAIDQQCEIYIKENNLEDEVDSIITEIYKKKKIERPRYNGTLPEGNGGLGLMLLGVTGDQVLPKEIYDQIKVRTLSQVRGTVQADILKEDQAQNTCIFSTEFALRLMGDVQEYFIAKNVRNFYSVSISGYHIAEAGANPITQLAFTLANGFTYVEYYLSRGMD
;
A
#
# COMPACT_ATOMS: atom_id res chain seq x y z
N ASN A 1 5.83 28.69 5.97
CA ASN A 1 5.79 29.82 6.91
C ASN A 1 7.22 29.99 7.41
N ASP A 2 7.95 30.97 6.89
CA ASP A 2 9.38 31.13 7.17
C ASP A 2 9.58 32.17 8.29
N PRO A 3 10.12 31.78 9.46
CA PRO A 3 10.39 32.67 10.60
C PRO A 3 11.15 33.96 10.22
N GLY A 4 12.15 33.81 9.35
CA GLY A 4 13.02 34.89 8.92
C GLY A 4 12.29 35.88 8.03
N MET A 5 11.51 35.39 7.07
CA MET A 5 10.71 36.25 6.18
C MET A 5 9.65 37.04 6.95
N ASN A 6 9.03 36.43 7.95
CA ASN A 6 8.06 37.10 8.82
C ASN A 6 8.70 38.24 9.62
N THR A 7 9.88 37.98 10.19
CA THR A 7 10.66 38.98 10.93
C THR A 7 11.09 40.12 10.00
N LEU A 8 11.56 39.79 8.80
CA LEU A 8 11.94 40.77 7.78
C LEU A 8 10.74 41.64 7.36
N TYR A 9 9.58 41.02 7.10
CA TYR A 9 8.36 41.75 6.76
C TYR A 9 8.01 42.77 7.83
N LYS A 10 7.98 42.36 9.11
CA LYS A 10 7.65 43.25 10.21
C LYS A 10 8.65 44.41 10.32
N ALA A 11 9.95 44.12 10.22
CA ALA A 11 10.99 45.13 10.25
C ALA A 11 10.88 46.13 9.07
N ILE A 12 10.56 45.66 7.86
CA ILE A 12 10.36 46.53 6.69
C ILE A 12 9.12 47.41 6.88
N MET A 13 8.00 46.83 7.30
CA MET A 13 6.75 47.57 7.54
C MET A 13 6.96 48.68 8.57
N ASP A 14 7.56 48.34 9.71
CA ASP A 14 7.84 49.29 10.77
C ASP A 14 8.79 50.40 10.27
N LYS A 15 9.80 50.06 9.45
CA LYS A 15 10.73 51.05 8.89
C LYS A 15 10.09 51.96 7.83
N ILE A 16 9.14 51.46 7.05
CA ILE A 16 8.37 52.26 6.09
C ILE A 16 7.50 53.26 6.85
N VAL A 17 6.79 52.83 7.89
CA VAL A 17 5.97 53.71 8.74
C VAL A 17 6.85 54.78 9.39
N GLU A 18 8.01 54.40 9.96
CA GLU A 18 8.96 55.34 10.57
C GLU A 18 9.45 56.41 9.59
N LYS A 19 9.75 56.03 8.34
CA LYS A 19 10.34 56.95 7.35
C LYS A 19 9.32 57.81 6.60
N THR A 20 8.07 57.35 6.51
CA THR A 20 7.06 57.95 5.61
C THR A 20 5.83 58.47 6.33
N GLU A 21 5.66 58.16 7.61
CA GLU A 21 4.47 58.45 8.40
C GLU A 21 3.17 57.83 7.82
N ALA A 22 3.30 56.85 6.93
CA ALA A 22 2.15 56.16 6.33
C ALA A 22 1.37 55.34 7.37
N ASP A 23 0.03 55.35 7.31
CA ASP A 23 -0.86 54.61 8.23
C ASP A 23 -0.98 53.12 7.87
N LEU A 24 0.15 52.42 7.83
CA LEU A 24 0.20 50.98 7.56
C LEU A 24 0.24 50.20 8.88
N LYS A 25 -0.89 49.59 9.26
CA LYS A 25 -0.98 48.74 10.46
C LYS A 25 -0.96 47.27 10.07
N SER A 26 0.11 46.57 10.44
CA SER A 26 0.16 45.12 10.30
C SER A 26 -0.58 44.44 11.45
N THR A 27 -1.49 43.51 11.12
CA THR A 27 -2.16 42.62 12.09
C THR A 27 -1.35 41.34 12.36
N PHE A 28 -0.14 41.24 11.81
CA PHE A 28 0.69 40.05 11.88
C PHE A 28 1.46 39.99 13.20
N GLU A 29 1.27 38.91 13.97
CA GLU A 29 1.98 38.67 15.24
C GLU A 29 3.04 37.57 15.07
N ILE A 30 4.26 37.85 15.52
CA ILE A 30 5.35 36.87 15.52
C ILE A 30 5.24 36.03 16.80
N THR A 31 4.89 34.76 16.68
CA THR A 31 4.81 33.83 17.82
C THR A 31 6.08 32.97 17.95
N ARG A 32 6.30 32.39 19.13
CA ARG A 32 7.49 31.58 19.44
C ARG A 32 7.53 30.25 18.67
N GLU A 33 6.37 29.66 18.39
CA GLU A 33 6.24 28.45 17.53
C GLU A 33 6.69 28.71 16.09
N MET A 34 6.63 29.96 15.63
CA MET A 34 7.11 30.36 14.32
C MET A 34 8.63 30.60 14.29
N SER A 35 9.41 30.14 15.26
CA SER A 35 10.87 30.34 15.31
C SER A 35 11.70 29.16 14.81
N GLU A 36 11.10 27.97 14.70
CA GLU A 36 11.81 26.76 14.26
C GLU A 36 11.37 26.32 12.86
N LYS A 37 12.34 26.07 11.99
CA LYS A 37 12.09 25.51 10.65
C LYS A 37 11.74 24.03 10.80
N ILE A 38 10.54 23.65 10.39
CA ILE A 38 10.12 22.24 10.34
C ILE A 38 10.75 21.60 9.10
N PHE A 39 11.66 20.67 9.30
CA PHE A 39 12.26 19.90 8.22
C PHE A 39 11.40 18.68 7.88
N VAL A 40 11.18 18.42 6.59
CA VAL A 40 10.56 17.17 6.12
C VAL A 40 11.48 15.99 6.43
N ILE A 41 12.76 16.12 6.10
CA ILE A 41 13.78 15.11 6.44
C ILE A 41 14.75 15.74 7.43
N PRO A 42 14.92 15.16 8.64
CA PRO A 42 15.88 15.65 9.61
C PRO A 42 17.31 15.68 9.05
N PRO A 43 18.14 16.69 9.37
CA PRO A 43 19.49 16.82 8.83
C PRO A 43 20.40 15.60 9.04
N HIS A 44 20.22 14.87 10.14
CA HIS A 44 20.98 13.66 10.46
C HIS A 44 20.60 12.44 9.60
N ARG A 45 19.46 12.47 8.88
CA ARG A 45 18.99 11.40 7.99
C ARG A 45 19.27 11.65 6.52
N THR A 46 19.92 12.76 6.14
CA THR A 46 20.17 13.15 4.72
C THR A 46 20.79 12.09 3.82
N ARG A 47 21.49 11.08 4.38
CA ARG A 47 22.15 10.00 3.63
C ARG A 47 21.37 8.66 3.58
N TYR A 48 20.10 8.65 3.98
CA TYR A 48 19.24 7.45 4.04
C TYR A 48 19.31 6.56 2.78
N LEU A 49 19.29 7.13 1.56
CA LEU A 49 19.39 6.36 0.33
C LEU A 49 20.75 5.64 0.17
N SER A 50 21.84 6.27 0.64
CA SER A 50 23.17 5.64 0.64
C SER A 50 23.23 4.48 1.63
N GLU A 51 22.67 4.66 2.83
CA GLU A 51 22.60 3.63 3.86
C GLU A 51 21.80 2.40 3.38
N ILE A 52 20.68 2.62 2.70
CA ILE A 52 19.86 1.55 2.10
C ILE A 52 20.64 0.81 1.01
N ALA A 53 21.33 1.54 0.13
CA ALA A 53 22.16 0.92 -0.91
C ALA A 53 23.32 0.10 -0.33
N GLU A 54 23.96 0.58 0.73
CA GLU A 54 25.01 -0.15 1.47
C GLU A 54 24.43 -1.38 2.16
N ASN A 55 23.24 -1.29 2.75
CA ASN A 55 22.56 -2.42 3.39
C ASN A 55 22.27 -3.55 2.39
N ASN A 56 21.72 -3.23 1.22
CA ASN A 56 21.43 -4.23 0.19
C ASN A 56 22.71 -4.92 -0.33
N ARG A 57 23.78 -4.16 -0.61
CA ARG A 57 25.08 -4.74 -1.02
C ARG A 57 25.70 -5.61 0.07
N LYS A 58 25.54 -5.21 1.34
CA LYS A 58 25.98 -6.01 2.49
C LYS A 58 25.20 -7.31 2.57
N TYR A 59 23.88 -7.28 2.34
CA TYR A 59 23.05 -8.48 2.30
C TYR A 59 23.55 -9.46 1.23
N ASP A 60 23.84 -9.00 0.02
CA ASP A 60 24.38 -9.86 -1.06
C ASP A 60 25.72 -10.50 -0.67
N THR A 61 26.59 -9.72 -0.02
CA THR A 61 27.89 -10.21 0.47
C THR A 61 27.71 -11.28 1.54
N VAL A 62 26.77 -11.09 2.48
CA VAL A 62 26.44 -12.06 3.52
C VAL A 62 25.85 -13.33 2.90
N ALA A 63 24.88 -13.20 1.99
CA ALA A 63 24.27 -14.33 1.30
C ALA A 63 25.30 -15.16 0.53
N PHE A 64 26.22 -14.50 -0.19
CA PHE A 64 27.32 -15.16 -0.89
C PHE A 64 28.29 -15.87 0.06
N THR A 65 28.66 -15.23 1.17
CA THR A 65 29.55 -15.85 2.17
C THR A 65 28.91 -17.09 2.79
N GLN A 66 27.63 -17.00 3.16
CA GLN A 66 26.86 -18.11 3.73
C GLN A 66 26.65 -19.25 2.73
N GLN A 67 26.40 -18.93 1.45
CA GLN A 67 26.39 -19.92 0.35
C GLN A 67 27.71 -20.71 0.30
N GLN A 68 28.86 -20.04 0.40
CA GLN A 68 30.17 -20.72 0.36
C GLN A 68 30.37 -21.67 1.53
N VAL A 69 29.93 -21.28 2.74
CA VAL A 69 29.96 -22.16 3.92
C VAL A 69 29.06 -23.37 3.71
N ALA A 70 27.81 -23.17 3.27
CA ALA A 70 26.87 -24.24 2.97
C ALA A 70 27.40 -25.22 1.91
N GLN A 71 28.08 -24.71 0.87
CA GLN A 71 28.69 -25.57 -0.15
C GLN A 71 29.83 -26.44 0.41
N LYS A 72 30.66 -25.89 1.30
CA LYS A 72 31.70 -26.67 1.99
C LYS A 72 31.09 -27.76 2.87
N LEU A 73 30.05 -27.43 3.63
CA LEU A 73 29.32 -28.39 4.45
C LEU A 73 28.74 -29.52 3.61
N TYR A 74 28.14 -29.20 2.46
CA TYR A 74 27.64 -30.22 1.52
C TYR A 74 28.75 -31.13 1.01
N GLY A 75 29.93 -30.58 0.69
CA GLY A 75 31.10 -31.37 0.29
C GLY A 75 31.56 -32.35 1.38
N ILE A 76 31.61 -31.89 2.64
CA ILE A 76 31.94 -32.75 3.79
C ILE A 76 30.85 -33.82 3.98
N PHE A 77 29.57 -33.44 3.92
CA PHE A 77 28.43 -34.35 4.01
C PHE A 77 28.50 -35.48 2.96
N LYS A 78 28.74 -35.15 1.69
CA LYS A 78 28.89 -36.14 0.60
C LYS A 78 30.12 -37.03 0.79
N THR A 79 31.18 -36.49 1.39
CA THR A 79 32.37 -37.28 1.74
C THR A 79 32.05 -38.28 2.86
N ILE A 80 31.35 -37.84 3.91
CA ILE A 80 30.87 -38.70 5.00
C ILE A 80 29.96 -39.80 4.43
N GLU A 81 29.00 -39.45 3.58
CA GLU A 81 28.10 -40.41 2.92
C GLU A 81 28.87 -41.46 2.11
N SER A 82 29.88 -41.02 1.35
CA SER A 82 30.70 -41.91 0.52
C SER A 82 31.54 -42.87 1.36
N VAL A 83 32.05 -42.42 2.52
CA VAL A 83 32.90 -43.22 3.42
C VAL A 83 32.08 -44.16 4.29
N SER A 84 30.94 -43.71 4.81
CA SER A 84 30.07 -44.51 5.68
C SER A 84 29.21 -45.50 4.89
N GLY A 85 28.99 -45.24 3.59
CA GLY A 85 28.04 -45.99 2.76
C GLY A 85 26.57 -45.75 3.15
N LYS A 86 26.29 -44.74 3.98
CA LYS A 86 24.95 -44.38 4.48
C LYS A 86 24.72 -42.89 4.28
N THR A 87 23.50 -42.50 3.91
CA THR A 87 23.11 -41.09 3.87
C THR A 87 23.02 -40.55 5.30
N PRO A 88 23.82 -39.53 5.68
CA PRO A 88 23.77 -38.96 7.01
C PRO A 88 22.41 -38.30 7.28
N GLU A 89 21.85 -38.55 8.46
CA GLU A 89 20.61 -37.88 8.88
C GLU A 89 20.93 -36.48 9.41
N LEU A 90 20.14 -35.48 8.99
CA LEU A 90 20.29 -34.09 9.45
C LEU A 90 19.32 -33.79 10.58
N ASN A 91 19.75 -32.93 11.50
CA ASN A 91 18.91 -32.40 12.57
C ASN A 91 19.25 -30.91 12.82
N LYS A 92 18.60 -30.30 13.82
CA LYS A 92 18.84 -28.88 14.18
C LYS A 92 20.30 -28.57 14.55
N THR A 93 21.03 -29.52 15.11
CA THR A 93 22.41 -29.31 15.57
C THR A 93 23.45 -29.59 14.48
N GLY A 94 23.15 -30.42 13.48
CA GLY A 94 24.07 -30.78 12.41
C GLY A 94 23.75 -32.14 11.82
N ILE A 95 24.78 -32.98 11.67
CA ILE A 95 24.63 -34.38 11.33
C ILE A 95 24.32 -35.17 12.61
N ASN A 96 23.45 -36.17 12.52
CA ASN A 96 23.26 -37.16 13.58
C ASN A 96 24.40 -38.18 13.51
N ASP A 97 25.38 -38.09 14.41
CA ASP A 97 26.57 -38.95 14.43
C ASP A 97 26.22 -40.45 14.39
N ASP A 98 25.19 -40.87 15.13
CA ASP A 98 24.74 -42.26 15.22
C ASP A 98 24.22 -42.81 13.86
N SER A 99 23.85 -41.93 12.93
CA SER A 99 23.39 -42.34 11.60
C SER A 99 24.52 -42.85 10.70
N VAL A 100 25.76 -42.43 10.97
CA VAL A 100 26.92 -42.72 10.11
C VAL A 100 28.02 -43.52 10.79
N LEU A 101 28.11 -43.51 12.13
CA LEU A 101 29.13 -44.24 12.86
C LEU A 101 28.89 -45.76 12.83
N PRO A 102 29.94 -46.59 12.65
CA PRO A 102 29.83 -48.05 12.75
C PRO A 102 29.41 -48.52 14.16
N SER A 103 28.86 -49.72 14.26
CA SER A 103 28.48 -50.31 15.56
C SER A 103 29.69 -50.47 16.49
N ALA A 104 29.46 -50.44 17.80
CA ALA A 104 30.51 -50.49 18.83
C ALA A 104 31.40 -51.75 18.79
N LEU A 105 31.05 -52.78 18.02
CA LEU A 105 31.85 -54.00 17.88
C LEU A 105 33.01 -53.86 16.87
N GLU A 106 33.14 -52.72 16.18
CA GLU A 106 34.19 -52.43 15.18
C GLU A 106 35.15 -51.31 15.66
N GLU A 107 35.57 -51.35 16.93
CA GLU A 107 36.29 -50.28 17.63
C GLU A 107 37.69 -49.92 17.09
N HIS A 108 38.25 -50.69 16.15
CA HIS A 108 39.58 -50.46 15.56
C HIS A 108 39.58 -50.35 14.03
N ASN A 109 38.55 -49.74 13.46
CA ASN A 109 38.48 -49.48 12.02
C ASN A 109 38.98 -48.07 11.69
N GLU A 110 40.00 -47.93 10.83
CA GLU A 110 40.51 -46.64 10.31
C GLU A 110 39.38 -45.74 9.80
N THR A 111 38.32 -46.34 9.26
CA THR A 111 37.09 -45.68 8.82
C THR A 111 36.39 -44.91 9.94
N ARG A 112 36.31 -45.45 11.16
CA ARG A 112 35.66 -44.77 12.30
C ARG A 112 36.44 -43.51 12.69
N ILE A 113 37.77 -43.59 12.69
CA ILE A 113 38.64 -42.43 12.99
C ILE A 113 38.45 -41.35 11.92
N PHE A 114 38.43 -41.74 10.64
CA PHE A 114 38.25 -40.80 9.55
C PHE A 114 36.87 -40.12 9.58
N LEU A 115 35.80 -40.88 9.85
CA LEU A 115 34.45 -40.33 10.01
C LEU A 115 34.36 -39.34 11.17
N ASN A 116 34.96 -39.64 12.33
CA ASN A 116 35.01 -38.69 13.45
C ASN A 116 35.75 -37.39 13.09
N LEU A 117 36.84 -37.46 12.32
CA LEU A 117 37.53 -36.25 11.85
C LEU A 117 36.66 -35.43 10.89
N LEU A 118 35.91 -36.09 10.00
CA LEU A 118 34.97 -35.43 9.10
C LEU A 118 33.80 -34.78 9.84
N LEU A 119 33.21 -35.45 10.83
CA LEU A 119 32.14 -34.91 11.67
C LEU A 119 32.63 -33.69 12.47
N ASN A 120 33.78 -33.78 13.12
CA ASN A 120 34.39 -32.63 13.81
C ASN A 120 34.68 -31.46 12.84
N GLN A 121 35.14 -31.77 11.62
CA GLN A 121 35.37 -30.75 10.60
C GLN A 121 34.06 -30.15 10.08
N PHE A 122 32.99 -30.94 9.98
CA PHE A 122 31.65 -30.47 9.64
C PHE A 122 31.17 -29.48 10.70
N ASP A 123 31.22 -29.85 11.98
CA ASP A 123 30.79 -28.99 13.09
C ASP A 123 31.60 -27.70 13.15
N LYS A 124 32.92 -27.78 12.96
CA LYS A 124 33.79 -26.62 12.90
C LYS A 124 33.40 -25.65 11.78
N VAL A 125 33.11 -26.15 10.57
CA VAL A 125 32.69 -25.31 9.44
C VAL A 125 31.27 -24.76 9.68
N LYS A 126 30.40 -25.54 10.33
CA LYS A 126 29.02 -25.14 10.61
C LYS A 126 28.94 -23.96 11.58
N MET A 127 29.95 -23.76 12.44
CA MET A 127 30.04 -22.57 13.29
C MET A 127 30.06 -21.25 12.50
N ASP A 128 30.50 -21.28 11.23
CA ASP A 128 30.50 -20.12 10.34
C ASP A 128 29.17 -19.92 9.59
N LEU A 129 28.20 -20.82 9.77
CA LEU A 129 26.87 -20.75 9.16
C LEU A 129 25.84 -20.20 10.16
N ASP A 130 25.03 -19.25 9.71
CA ASP A 130 23.91 -18.73 10.48
C ASP A 130 22.90 -19.86 10.80
N PRO A 131 22.44 -19.99 12.06
CA PRO A 131 21.46 -21.01 12.44
C PRO A 131 20.15 -20.99 11.62
N TYR A 132 19.68 -19.82 11.19
CA TYR A 132 18.50 -19.70 10.34
C TYR A 132 18.76 -20.25 8.93
N ASN A 133 19.98 -20.07 8.41
CA ASN A 133 20.38 -20.65 7.12
C ASN A 133 20.51 -22.17 7.21
N TRP A 134 20.96 -22.69 8.36
CA TRP A 134 20.93 -24.14 8.62
C TRP A 134 19.49 -24.68 8.59
N GLU A 135 18.55 -23.96 9.21
CA GLU A 135 17.13 -24.33 9.20
C GLU A 135 16.57 -24.44 7.79
N ILE A 136 16.92 -23.52 6.89
CA ILE A 136 16.55 -23.60 5.47
C ILE A 136 17.06 -24.89 4.81
N ILE A 137 18.30 -25.28 5.10
CA ILE A 137 18.94 -26.44 4.48
C ILE A 137 18.31 -27.74 4.96
N PHE A 138 18.25 -27.98 6.28
CA PHE A 138 17.78 -29.27 6.79
C PHE A 138 16.26 -29.46 6.64
N THR A 139 15.48 -28.38 6.48
CA THR A 139 14.03 -28.43 6.21
C THR A 139 13.67 -28.27 4.73
N TRP A 140 14.66 -28.23 3.83
CA TRP A 140 14.42 -28.00 2.39
C TRP A 140 13.44 -29.02 1.79
N ASP A 141 13.59 -30.29 2.13
CA ASP A 141 12.69 -31.35 1.64
C ASP A 141 11.25 -31.16 2.13
N GLU A 142 11.05 -30.68 3.36
CA GLU A 142 9.73 -30.34 3.87
C GLU A 142 9.10 -29.22 3.05
N LYS A 143 9.88 -28.16 2.75
CA LYS A 143 9.45 -27.06 1.89
C LYS A 143 9.09 -27.57 0.49
N VAL A 144 9.93 -28.40 -0.12
CA VAL A 144 9.67 -28.98 -1.45
C VAL A 144 8.39 -29.80 -1.45
N ASN A 145 8.19 -30.64 -0.44
CA ASN A 145 7.00 -31.47 -0.31
C ASN A 145 5.73 -30.64 -0.11
N LYS A 146 5.81 -29.51 0.61
CA LYS A 146 4.68 -28.58 0.78
C LYS A 146 4.12 -28.07 -0.55
N TYR A 147 4.97 -27.83 -1.54
CA TYR A 147 4.56 -27.38 -2.88
C TYR A 147 4.26 -28.53 -3.86
N LYS A 148 4.80 -29.73 -3.62
CA LYS A 148 4.46 -30.95 -4.39
C LYS A 148 3.11 -31.55 -3.99
N ASN A 149 2.73 -31.45 -2.72
CA ASN A 149 1.46 -31.96 -2.22
C ASN A 149 0.27 -31.32 -2.97
N PRO A 150 -0.84 -32.04 -3.23
CA PRO A 150 -1.95 -31.51 -4.03
C PRO A 150 -2.59 -30.23 -3.46
N VAL A 151 -2.51 -30.04 -2.14
CA VAL A 151 -3.10 -28.90 -1.43
C VAL A 151 -2.06 -28.25 -0.55
N TYR A 152 -1.93 -26.93 -0.68
CA TYR A 152 -1.16 -26.07 0.21
C TYR A 152 -2.11 -25.39 1.19
N THR A 153 -1.85 -25.53 2.49
CA THR A 153 -2.63 -24.90 3.55
C THR A 153 -1.80 -23.82 4.23
N PHE A 154 -2.38 -22.63 4.39
CA PHE A 154 -1.80 -21.55 5.18
C PHE A 154 -2.89 -20.74 5.89
N LYS A 155 -2.51 -20.04 6.96
CA LYS A 155 -3.42 -19.22 7.75
C LYS A 155 -3.30 -17.76 7.34
N VAL A 156 -4.43 -17.11 7.12
CA VAL A 156 -4.53 -15.65 6.97
C VAL A 156 -5.41 -15.15 8.10
N ARG A 157 -4.81 -14.49 9.09
CA ARG A 157 -5.44 -14.23 10.39
C ARG A 157 -5.93 -15.56 10.98
N ASP A 158 -7.19 -15.65 11.38
CA ASP A 158 -7.77 -16.86 11.99
C ASP A 158 -8.41 -17.84 10.98
N LYS A 159 -8.21 -17.63 9.67
CA LYS A 159 -8.80 -18.47 8.62
C LYS A 159 -7.75 -19.34 7.94
N GLU A 160 -8.00 -20.65 7.88
CA GLU A 160 -7.24 -21.55 7.02
C GLU A 160 -7.70 -21.42 5.57
N ILE A 161 -6.73 -21.18 4.69
CA ILE A 161 -6.91 -21.14 3.26
C ILE A 161 -6.21 -22.38 2.68
N LYS A 162 -6.96 -23.13 1.87
CA LYS A 162 -6.50 -24.32 1.16
C LYS A 162 -6.48 -24.01 -0.33
N ILE A 163 -5.34 -24.19 -0.97
CA ILE A 163 -5.15 -23.91 -2.39
C ILE A 163 -4.60 -25.14 -3.10
N ALA A 164 -5.20 -25.51 -4.23
CA ALA A 164 -4.65 -26.54 -5.10
C ALA A 164 -3.30 -26.06 -5.67
N THR A 165 -2.24 -26.85 -5.49
CA THR A 165 -0.88 -26.49 -5.94
C THR A 165 -0.67 -26.69 -7.43
N HIS A 166 -1.55 -27.44 -8.08
CA HIS A 166 -1.48 -27.78 -9.50
C HIS A 166 -2.75 -27.37 -10.24
N THR A 167 -2.63 -27.22 -11.55
CA THR A 167 -3.75 -27.06 -12.48
C THR A 167 -3.66 -28.16 -13.52
N GLU A 168 -4.74 -28.92 -13.68
CA GLU A 168 -4.81 -29.97 -14.69
C GLU A 168 -5.03 -29.36 -16.08
N SER A 169 -4.14 -29.68 -17.01
CA SER A 169 -4.28 -29.31 -18.42
C SER A 169 -5.31 -30.17 -19.15
N LEU A 170 -5.70 -29.77 -20.38
CA LEU A 170 -6.54 -30.59 -21.26
C LEU A 170 -5.94 -31.97 -21.58
N SER A 171 -4.63 -32.14 -21.44
CA SER A 171 -3.92 -33.42 -21.62
C SER A 171 -3.66 -34.16 -20.29
N HIS A 172 -4.37 -33.81 -19.22
CA HIS A 172 -4.27 -34.41 -17.88
C HIS A 172 -2.91 -34.22 -17.17
N SER A 173 -2.00 -33.42 -17.75
CA SER A 173 -0.76 -33.05 -17.08
C SER A 173 -1.04 -32.10 -15.91
N GLN A 174 -0.47 -32.40 -14.75
CA GLN A 174 -0.55 -31.57 -13.54
C GLN A 174 0.51 -30.47 -13.62
N ILE A 175 0.09 -29.24 -13.95
CA ILE A 175 0.98 -28.10 -14.09
C ILE A 175 1.12 -27.41 -12.72
N PRO A 176 2.32 -27.37 -12.11
CA PRO A 176 2.50 -26.74 -10.81
C PRO A 176 2.29 -25.22 -10.92
N LYS A 177 1.58 -24.64 -9.95
CA LYS A 177 1.42 -23.18 -9.81
C LYS A 177 2.73 -22.51 -9.39
N VAL A 178 3.59 -23.22 -8.63
CA VAL A 178 4.93 -22.79 -8.23
C VAL A 178 5.88 -23.96 -8.50
N ALA A 179 6.87 -23.74 -9.37
CA ALA A 179 7.90 -24.72 -9.70
C ALA A 179 9.16 -24.44 -8.87
N LEU A 180 9.65 -25.47 -8.17
CA LEU A 180 10.87 -25.39 -7.36
C LEU A 180 12.10 -25.85 -8.14
N PRO A 181 13.30 -25.33 -7.82
CA PRO A 181 14.53 -25.82 -8.43
C PRO A 181 14.84 -27.26 -8.02
N LYS A 182 15.59 -27.97 -8.87
CA LYS A 182 16.05 -29.35 -8.63
C LYS A 182 17.49 -29.36 -8.09
N TYR A 183 17.86 -28.38 -7.28
CA TYR A 183 19.20 -28.30 -6.71
C TYR A 183 19.40 -29.38 -5.64
N GLU A 184 20.59 -29.96 -5.61
CA GLU A 184 21.02 -30.87 -4.55
C GLU A 184 22.08 -30.20 -3.65
N ALA A 185 22.93 -29.36 -4.23
CA ALA A 185 23.98 -28.69 -3.51
C ALA A 185 23.42 -27.63 -2.54
N TRP A 186 23.81 -27.71 -1.27
CA TRP A 186 23.30 -26.79 -0.24
C TRP A 186 23.67 -25.32 -0.48
N GLY A 187 24.78 -25.06 -1.17
CA GLY A 187 25.12 -23.71 -1.62
C GLY A 187 24.05 -23.14 -2.55
N ASP A 188 23.67 -23.88 -3.59
CA ASP A 188 22.67 -23.42 -4.57
C ASP A 188 21.28 -23.27 -3.94
N ILE A 189 20.89 -24.22 -3.08
CA ILE A 189 19.63 -24.14 -2.32
C ILE A 189 19.60 -22.86 -1.47
N LEU A 190 20.66 -22.62 -0.70
CA LEU A 190 20.72 -21.46 0.19
C LEU A 190 20.74 -20.15 -0.58
N ARG A 191 21.55 -20.05 -1.64
CA ARG A 191 21.60 -18.86 -2.50
C ARG A 191 20.21 -18.54 -3.07
N TRP A 192 19.52 -19.54 -3.60
CA TRP A 192 18.20 -19.36 -4.17
C TRP A 192 17.19 -18.90 -3.11
N CYS A 193 17.19 -19.51 -1.92
CA CYS A 193 16.31 -19.10 -0.82
C CYS A 193 16.57 -17.67 -0.33
N LEU A 194 17.82 -17.22 -0.32
CA LEU A 194 18.18 -15.88 0.16
C LEU A 194 17.94 -14.77 -0.88
N GLN A 195 17.94 -15.09 -2.17
CA GLN A 195 17.88 -14.08 -3.24
C GLN A 195 16.54 -14.04 -3.98
N GLU A 196 15.89 -15.19 -4.15
CA GLU A 196 14.73 -15.32 -5.05
C GLU A 196 13.52 -15.94 -4.36
N ASN A 197 13.73 -17.03 -3.60
CA ASN A 197 12.75 -17.80 -2.82
C ASN A 197 11.39 -18.09 -3.51
N VAL A 198 10.51 -18.82 -2.83
CA VAL A 198 9.12 -18.97 -3.23
C VAL A 198 8.33 -17.67 -3.04
N PRO A 199 7.23 -17.45 -3.80
CA PRO A 199 6.30 -16.38 -3.49
C PRO A 199 5.79 -16.50 -2.05
N GLY A 200 5.60 -15.36 -1.37
CA GLY A 200 5.13 -15.32 0.01
C GLY A 200 6.19 -15.49 1.08
N GLU A 201 7.46 -15.65 0.70
CA GLU A 201 8.60 -15.72 1.62
C GLU A 201 9.67 -14.70 1.25
N PHE A 202 10.40 -14.19 2.26
CA PHE A 202 11.49 -13.23 2.06
C PHE A 202 12.57 -13.81 1.12
N PRO A 203 13.15 -13.02 0.20
CA PRO A 203 13.00 -11.56 0.01
C PRO A 203 11.80 -11.14 -0.88
N PHE A 204 10.83 -12.04 -1.10
CA PHE A 204 9.60 -11.80 -1.86
C PHE A 204 9.82 -11.43 -3.34
N THR A 205 11.00 -11.74 -3.90
CA THR A 205 11.33 -11.51 -5.31
C THR A 205 10.29 -12.13 -6.24
N SER A 206 9.80 -13.33 -5.89
CA SER A 206 8.78 -14.08 -6.64
C SER A 206 7.33 -13.65 -6.34
N GLY A 207 7.11 -12.68 -5.45
CA GLY A 207 5.81 -12.14 -5.08
C GLY A 207 5.53 -12.15 -3.56
N LEU A 208 4.65 -11.25 -3.11
CA LEU A 208 4.32 -11.06 -1.69
C LEU A 208 3.42 -12.15 -1.10
N TYR A 209 2.66 -12.87 -1.94
CA TYR A 209 1.71 -13.89 -1.48
C TYR A 209 2.10 -15.27 -2.01
N PRO A 210 1.87 -16.35 -1.24
CA PRO A 210 2.20 -17.71 -1.68
C PRO A 210 1.56 -18.13 -3.00
N PHE A 211 0.35 -17.65 -3.25
CA PHE A 211 -0.39 -17.87 -4.49
C PHE A 211 -1.18 -16.61 -4.87
N LYS A 212 -1.53 -16.50 -6.15
CA LYS A 212 -2.48 -15.49 -6.63
C LYS A 212 -3.88 -15.74 -6.02
N ARG A 213 -4.66 -14.68 -5.81
CA ARG A 213 -6.03 -14.80 -5.29
C ARG A 213 -6.94 -15.50 -6.30
N GLU A 214 -7.81 -16.36 -5.80
CA GLU A 214 -8.91 -16.96 -6.58
C GLU A 214 -10.15 -16.05 -6.45
N GLY A 215 -10.80 -15.71 -7.57
CA GLY A 215 -12.08 -14.96 -7.59
C GLY A 215 -11.99 -13.43 -7.56
N GLU A 216 -10.80 -12.83 -7.40
CA GLU A 216 -10.58 -11.38 -7.53
C GLU A 216 -9.49 -11.13 -8.58
N ASP A 217 -9.91 -11.01 -9.85
CA ASP A 217 -9.01 -10.65 -10.94
C ASP A 217 -8.35 -9.27 -10.64
N PRO A 218 -7.05 -9.10 -10.88
CA PRO A 218 -6.36 -7.83 -10.63
C PRO A 218 -6.94 -6.65 -11.41
N SER A 219 -7.68 -6.91 -12.50
CA SER A 219 -8.34 -5.93 -13.36
C SER A 219 -8.99 -4.79 -12.55
N ARG A 220 -8.62 -3.56 -12.89
CA ARG A 220 -9.14 -2.34 -12.28
C ARG A 220 -9.55 -1.38 -13.40
N MET A 221 -10.82 -0.99 -13.40
CA MET A 221 -11.40 -0.26 -14.52
C MET A 221 -11.20 1.25 -14.36
N PHE A 222 -10.33 1.82 -15.19
CA PHE A 222 -10.06 3.26 -15.24
C PHE A 222 -11.18 3.98 -16.00
N ALA A 223 -11.87 4.91 -15.33
CA ALA A 223 -12.94 5.70 -15.93
C ALA A 223 -13.05 7.09 -15.30
N GLY A 224 -13.47 8.05 -16.12
CA GLY A 224 -13.75 9.43 -15.75
C GLY A 224 -14.04 10.24 -16.99
N GLU A 225 -15.26 10.71 -17.14
CA GLU A 225 -15.68 11.56 -18.26
C GLU A 225 -16.96 12.33 -17.90
N GLY A 226 -16.97 13.63 -18.15
CA GLY A 226 -18.12 14.50 -17.93
C GLY A 226 -18.44 14.69 -16.45
N GLY A 227 -19.73 14.73 -16.13
CA GLY A 227 -20.22 14.84 -14.75
C GLY A 227 -20.22 13.50 -13.98
N PRO A 228 -20.48 13.55 -12.66
CA PRO A 228 -20.47 12.37 -11.81
C PRO A 228 -21.48 11.29 -12.25
N GLU A 229 -22.66 11.66 -12.74
CA GLU A 229 -23.67 10.71 -13.20
C GLU A 229 -23.23 9.92 -14.44
N ARG A 230 -22.53 10.56 -15.39
CA ARG A 230 -22.00 9.90 -16.60
C ARG A 230 -20.90 8.91 -16.23
N THR A 231 -20.01 9.30 -15.33
CA THR A 231 -18.94 8.42 -14.85
C THR A 231 -19.49 7.28 -13.98
N ASN A 232 -20.50 7.54 -13.14
CA ASN A 232 -21.20 6.51 -12.38
C ASN A 232 -21.83 5.46 -13.31
N LYS A 233 -22.53 5.88 -14.36
CA LYS A 233 -23.06 4.98 -15.40
C LYS A 233 -21.97 4.13 -16.04
N ARG A 234 -20.80 4.72 -16.32
CA ARG A 234 -19.65 3.96 -16.83
C ARG A 234 -19.17 2.92 -15.82
N PHE A 235 -19.02 3.26 -14.54
CA PHE A 235 -18.62 2.32 -13.50
C PHE A 235 -19.58 1.13 -13.37
N HIS A 236 -20.89 1.36 -13.42
CA HIS A 236 -21.88 0.27 -13.39
C HIS A 236 -21.74 -0.63 -14.61
N TYR A 237 -21.59 -0.06 -15.80
CA TYR A 237 -21.36 -0.81 -17.03
C TYR A 237 -20.08 -1.66 -16.99
N VAL A 238 -18.94 -1.09 -16.63
CA VAL A 238 -17.64 -1.79 -16.66
C VAL A 238 -17.48 -2.83 -15.55
N SER A 239 -18.31 -2.75 -14.50
CA SER A 239 -18.27 -3.69 -13.39
C SER A 239 -19.45 -4.66 -13.39
N ALA A 240 -20.30 -4.62 -14.41
CA ALA A 240 -21.43 -5.53 -14.57
C ALA A 240 -20.97 -6.99 -14.60
N GLY A 241 -21.68 -7.87 -13.90
CA GLY A 241 -21.36 -9.30 -13.81
C GLY A 241 -20.11 -9.67 -12.98
N LEU A 242 -19.27 -8.70 -12.58
CA LEU A 242 -18.09 -8.96 -11.76
C LEU A 242 -18.46 -9.06 -10.27
N PRO A 243 -17.99 -10.09 -9.55
CA PRO A 243 -18.29 -10.26 -8.12
C PRO A 243 -17.57 -9.21 -7.24
N ALA A 244 -16.39 -8.74 -7.67
CA ALA A 244 -15.64 -7.68 -7.00
C ALA A 244 -15.70 -6.37 -7.81
N LYS A 245 -16.00 -5.26 -7.13
CA LYS A 245 -16.11 -3.92 -7.74
C LYS A 245 -14.80 -3.15 -7.49
N ARG A 246 -13.90 -3.17 -8.48
CA ARG A 246 -12.58 -2.51 -8.42
C ARG A 246 -12.57 -1.29 -9.34
N LEU A 247 -12.93 -0.14 -8.78
CA LEU A 247 -13.08 1.11 -9.54
C LEU A 247 -11.76 1.88 -9.57
N SER A 248 -11.50 2.62 -10.65
CA SER A 248 -10.43 3.61 -10.72
C SER A 248 -10.93 4.90 -11.35
N THR A 249 -10.87 5.99 -10.59
CA THR A 249 -11.39 7.30 -10.97
C THR A 249 -10.28 8.17 -11.56
N ALA A 250 -10.59 8.77 -12.71
CA ALA A 250 -9.81 9.82 -13.36
C ALA A 250 -10.55 11.15 -13.24
N PHE A 251 -9.90 12.20 -12.72
CA PHE A 251 -10.51 13.51 -12.55
C PHE A 251 -10.13 14.45 -13.70
N ASP A 252 -11.03 15.39 -14.03
CA ASP A 252 -10.75 16.38 -15.05
C ASP A 252 -9.66 17.37 -14.61
N SER A 253 -9.08 18.11 -15.55
CA SER A 253 -8.00 19.05 -15.23
C SER A 253 -8.40 20.16 -14.25
N VAL A 254 -9.69 20.54 -14.19
CA VAL A 254 -10.18 21.56 -13.26
C VAL A 254 -10.09 21.04 -11.82
N THR A 255 -10.60 19.83 -11.59
CA THR A 255 -10.53 19.12 -10.31
C THR A 255 -9.09 18.76 -9.93
N LEU A 256 -8.26 18.31 -10.89
CA LEU A 256 -6.85 17.95 -10.64
C LEU A 256 -6.04 19.13 -10.07
N TYR A 257 -6.43 20.37 -10.41
CA TYR A 257 -5.79 21.59 -9.92
C TYR A 257 -6.55 22.26 -8.76
N GLY A 258 -7.55 21.59 -8.17
CA GLY A 258 -8.28 22.07 -7.00
C GLY A 258 -9.12 23.31 -7.25
N ASN A 259 -9.62 23.49 -8.48
CA ASN A 259 -10.49 24.61 -8.82
C ASN A 259 -11.94 24.15 -8.94
N ASP A 260 -12.87 25.08 -8.72
CA ASP A 260 -14.28 24.89 -9.03
C ASP A 260 -14.56 25.15 -10.53
N PRO A 261 -15.59 24.50 -11.12
CA PRO A 261 -16.04 24.81 -12.47
C PRO A 261 -16.50 26.27 -12.57
N HIS A 262 -16.15 26.94 -13.67
CA HIS A 262 -16.47 28.35 -13.87
C HIS A 262 -16.77 28.65 -15.34
N LEU A 263 -17.60 29.68 -15.59
CA LEU A 263 -17.93 30.17 -16.94
C LEU A 263 -16.76 30.84 -17.67
N ARG A 264 -15.62 31.02 -16.98
CA ARG A 264 -14.43 31.66 -17.57
C ARG A 264 -13.89 30.72 -18.64
N PRO A 265 -13.66 31.15 -19.88
CA PRO A 265 -13.27 30.25 -20.97
C PRO A 265 -12.08 29.34 -20.67
N ASP A 266 -11.07 29.83 -19.92
CA ASP A 266 -9.89 29.07 -19.49
C ASP A 266 -10.23 27.81 -18.67
N ILE A 267 -11.37 27.84 -17.95
CA ILE A 267 -11.89 26.74 -17.13
C ILE A 267 -12.99 26.00 -17.89
N TYR A 268 -13.97 26.74 -18.43
CA TYR A 268 -15.19 26.17 -19.02
C TYR A 268 -14.90 25.11 -20.09
N GLY A 269 -13.95 25.38 -20.98
CA GLY A 269 -13.57 24.44 -22.04
C GLY A 269 -12.89 23.15 -21.56
N LYS A 270 -12.60 23.02 -20.26
CA LYS A 270 -11.90 21.88 -19.65
C LYS A 270 -12.77 21.04 -18.72
N ILE A 271 -13.95 21.54 -18.34
CA ILE A 271 -14.84 20.89 -17.37
C ILE A 271 -15.30 19.54 -17.93
N GLY A 272 -15.01 18.46 -17.20
CA GLY A 272 -15.40 17.09 -17.56
C GLY A 272 -14.66 16.49 -18.75
N ASN A 273 -13.63 17.18 -19.27
CA ASN A 273 -12.77 16.67 -20.33
C ASN A 273 -11.61 15.87 -19.72
N ALA A 274 -11.28 14.72 -20.31
CA ALA A 274 -10.23 13.80 -19.87
C ALA A 274 -10.37 13.28 -18.42
N GLY A 275 -11.54 13.44 -17.81
CA GLY A 275 -11.84 12.99 -16.46
C GLY A 275 -13.20 13.45 -15.98
N VAL A 276 -13.60 13.00 -14.79
CA VAL A 276 -14.83 13.47 -14.14
C VAL A 276 -14.62 14.79 -13.42
N SER A 277 -15.56 15.72 -13.57
CA SER A 277 -15.59 16.99 -12.82
C SER A 277 -16.23 16.78 -11.44
N ILE A 278 -15.46 16.96 -10.36
CA ILE A 278 -15.91 16.81 -8.97
C ILE A 278 -15.48 18.04 -8.19
N CYS A 279 -16.44 18.88 -7.78
CA CYS A 279 -16.15 20.11 -7.03
C CYS A 279 -16.71 20.12 -5.61
N CYS A 280 -17.63 19.21 -5.30
CA CYS A 280 -18.24 19.12 -3.98
C CYS A 280 -18.49 17.68 -3.52
N LEU A 281 -18.87 17.53 -2.25
CA LEU A 281 -19.21 16.23 -1.65
C LEU A 281 -20.38 15.55 -2.38
N ASP A 282 -21.40 16.29 -2.81
CA ASP A 282 -22.55 15.72 -3.51
C ASP A 282 -22.16 15.12 -4.86
N ASP A 283 -21.16 15.67 -5.53
CA ASP A 283 -20.62 15.08 -6.77
C ASP A 283 -19.95 13.74 -6.48
N ALA A 284 -19.19 13.63 -5.38
CA ALA A 284 -18.60 12.36 -4.96
C ALA A 284 -19.67 11.32 -4.58
N LYS A 285 -20.75 11.74 -3.90
CA LYS A 285 -21.92 10.89 -3.60
C LYS A 285 -22.57 10.34 -4.87
N LYS A 286 -22.83 11.21 -5.85
CA LYS A 286 -23.38 10.81 -7.16
C LYS A 286 -22.44 9.87 -7.90
N LEU A 287 -21.15 10.18 -7.92
CA LEU A 287 -20.11 9.42 -8.61
C LEU A 287 -20.07 7.96 -8.14
N TYR A 288 -20.17 7.73 -6.82
CA TYR A 288 -20.09 6.40 -6.22
C TYR A 288 -21.45 5.80 -5.83
N SER A 289 -22.56 6.44 -6.24
CA SER A 289 -23.89 5.94 -5.93
C SER A 289 -24.13 4.53 -6.48
N GLY A 290 -24.84 3.70 -5.70
CA GLY A 290 -25.08 2.29 -6.01
C GLY A 290 -23.90 1.34 -5.73
N PHE A 291 -22.71 1.85 -5.37
CA PHE A 291 -21.59 1.04 -4.89
C PHE A 291 -21.44 1.22 -3.38
N ASN A 292 -21.68 0.17 -2.60
CA ASN A 292 -21.41 0.22 -1.16
C ASN A 292 -19.89 0.28 -0.93
N LEU A 293 -19.38 1.46 -0.54
CA LEU A 293 -17.95 1.75 -0.37
C LEU A 293 -17.32 1.05 0.85
N ALA A 294 -18.14 0.65 1.83
CA ALA A 294 -17.70 -0.13 2.98
C ALA A 294 -17.76 -1.65 2.74
N HIS A 295 -18.25 -2.09 1.58
CA HIS A 295 -18.38 -3.52 1.28
C HIS A 295 -17.00 -4.17 1.07
N PRO A 296 -16.75 -5.37 1.62
CA PRO A 296 -15.45 -6.02 1.54
C PRO A 296 -15.03 -6.42 0.12
N LEU A 297 -15.91 -6.42 -0.87
CA LEU A 297 -15.59 -6.67 -2.29
C LEU A 297 -15.61 -5.41 -3.17
N THR A 298 -15.75 -4.24 -2.57
CA THR A 298 -15.67 -2.95 -3.27
C THR A 298 -14.35 -2.27 -2.91
N SER A 299 -13.62 -1.75 -3.90
CA SER A 299 -12.46 -0.89 -3.64
C SER A 299 -12.34 0.18 -4.72
N VAL A 300 -12.03 1.41 -4.31
CA VAL A 300 -11.93 2.56 -5.21
C VAL A 300 -10.51 3.11 -5.20
N SER A 301 -9.93 3.28 -6.39
CA SER A 301 -8.67 4.00 -6.58
C SER A 301 -8.96 5.39 -7.14
N MET A 302 -8.37 6.43 -6.58
CA MET A 302 -8.55 7.82 -7.02
C MET A 302 -7.21 8.40 -7.48
N THR A 303 -7.11 8.73 -8.77
CA THR A 303 -5.90 9.28 -9.38
C THR A 303 -5.89 10.81 -9.22
N ILE A 304 -5.56 11.26 -8.02
CA ILE A 304 -5.52 12.68 -7.62
C ILE A 304 -4.29 12.93 -6.76
N ASN A 305 -3.64 14.10 -6.92
CA ASN A 305 -2.41 14.43 -6.21
C ASN A 305 -2.50 15.77 -5.46
N GLY A 306 -2.47 16.92 -6.15
CA GLY A 306 -2.48 18.25 -5.52
C GLY A 306 -3.56 18.45 -4.45
N PRO A 307 -4.86 18.34 -4.81
CA PRO A 307 -5.97 18.45 -3.85
C PRO A 307 -6.39 17.08 -3.27
N ALA A 308 -5.51 16.07 -3.28
CA ALA A 308 -5.85 14.72 -2.81
C ALA A 308 -6.45 14.68 -1.40
N PRO A 309 -5.98 15.44 -0.39
CA PRO A 309 -6.59 15.45 0.94
C PRO A 309 -8.05 15.90 0.93
N MET A 310 -8.41 16.88 0.09
CA MET A 310 -9.79 17.38 -0.03
C MET A 310 -10.71 16.33 -0.65
N LEU A 311 -10.28 15.72 -1.77
CA LEU A 311 -11.05 14.67 -2.46
C LEU A 311 -11.16 13.40 -1.61
N LEU A 312 -10.13 13.07 -0.83
CA LEU A 312 -10.19 12.01 0.17
C LEU A 312 -11.23 12.32 1.26
N GLY A 313 -11.28 13.57 1.71
CA GLY A 313 -12.33 14.06 2.62
C GLY A 313 -13.74 13.85 2.03
N PHE A 314 -13.95 14.17 0.74
CA PHE A 314 -15.22 13.90 0.08
C PHE A 314 -15.54 12.42 0.00
N PHE A 315 -14.57 11.58 -0.40
CA PHE A 315 -14.74 10.13 -0.49
C PHE A 315 -15.12 9.51 0.87
N MET A 316 -14.41 9.87 1.93
CA MET A 316 -14.66 9.34 3.28
C MET A 316 -16.06 9.72 3.77
N ASN A 317 -16.49 10.97 3.56
CA ASN A 317 -17.84 11.40 3.92
C ASN A 317 -18.91 10.73 3.07
N ALA A 318 -18.69 10.54 1.76
CA ALA A 318 -19.62 9.81 0.91
C ALA A 318 -19.79 8.36 1.38
N ALA A 319 -18.71 7.69 1.79
CA ALA A 319 -18.78 6.34 2.37
C ALA A 319 -19.54 6.30 3.69
N ILE A 320 -19.30 7.28 4.59
CA ILE A 320 -20.01 7.39 5.88
C ILE A 320 -21.51 7.62 5.63
N ASP A 321 -21.85 8.57 4.76
CA ASP A 321 -23.24 8.90 4.45
C ASP A 321 -23.98 7.71 3.81
N GLN A 322 -23.32 6.89 2.99
CA GLN A 322 -23.92 5.62 2.53
C GLN A 322 -24.31 4.69 3.67
N GLN A 323 -23.47 4.56 4.72
CA GLN A 323 -23.82 3.72 5.87
C GLN A 323 -24.89 4.36 6.76
N CYS A 324 -24.94 5.69 6.82
CA CYS A 324 -26.06 6.41 7.44
C CYS A 324 -27.38 6.13 6.69
N GLU A 325 -27.38 6.14 5.35
CA GLU A 325 -28.57 5.78 4.56
C GLU A 325 -29.04 4.35 4.81
N ILE A 326 -28.11 3.41 4.94
CA ILE A 326 -28.45 2.02 5.28
C ILE A 326 -29.10 1.97 6.67
N TYR A 327 -28.51 2.64 7.67
CA TYR A 327 -29.08 2.71 9.01
C TYR A 327 -30.49 3.33 9.03
N ILE A 328 -30.69 4.44 8.30
CA ILE A 328 -31.98 5.13 8.21
C ILE A 328 -33.06 4.16 7.69
N LYS A 329 -32.76 3.42 6.61
CA LYS A 329 -33.69 2.44 6.04
C LYS A 329 -33.95 1.25 6.96
N GLU A 330 -32.91 0.72 7.61
CA GLU A 330 -33.05 -0.41 8.54
C GLU A 330 -33.90 -0.07 9.77
N ASN A 331 -33.98 1.22 10.14
CA ASN A 331 -34.73 1.71 11.29
C ASN A 331 -36.03 2.44 10.92
N ASN A 332 -36.42 2.46 9.63
CA ASN A 332 -37.61 3.13 9.12
C ASN A 332 -37.68 4.64 9.47
N LEU A 333 -36.54 5.34 9.36
CA LEU A 333 -36.41 6.76 9.72
C LEU A 333 -36.53 7.70 8.50
N GLU A 334 -36.90 7.20 7.32
CA GLU A 334 -36.91 7.96 6.07
C GLU A 334 -37.79 9.22 6.14
N ASP A 335 -39.00 9.11 6.70
CA ASP A 335 -39.94 10.24 6.78
C ASP A 335 -39.45 11.34 7.73
N GLU A 336 -38.83 10.95 8.85
CA GLU A 336 -38.24 11.87 9.81
C GLU A 336 -37.06 12.63 9.17
N VAL A 337 -36.15 11.88 8.53
CA VAL A 337 -34.99 12.45 7.84
C VAL A 337 -35.42 13.35 6.69
N ASP A 338 -36.42 12.97 5.89
CA ASP A 338 -36.91 13.80 4.79
C ASP A 338 -37.53 15.11 5.30
N SER A 339 -38.23 15.06 6.44
CA SER A 339 -38.77 16.24 7.13
C SER A 339 -37.65 17.18 7.59
N ILE A 340 -36.59 16.64 8.19
CA ILE A 340 -35.42 17.42 8.62
C ILE A 340 -34.75 18.11 7.42
N ILE A 341 -34.49 17.36 6.35
CA ILE A 341 -33.85 17.88 5.14
C ILE A 341 -34.72 18.97 4.50
N THR A 342 -36.03 18.73 4.41
CA THR A 342 -36.99 19.71 3.87
C THR A 342 -36.95 21.02 4.64
N GLU A 343 -36.92 20.98 5.97
CA GLU A 343 -36.81 22.18 6.81
C GLU A 343 -35.44 22.88 6.66
N ILE A 344 -34.33 22.14 6.51
CA ILE A 344 -33.01 22.71 6.21
C ILE A 344 -33.05 23.52 4.90
N TYR A 345 -33.59 22.94 3.83
CA TYR A 345 -33.61 23.55 2.52
C TYR A 345 -34.60 24.72 2.42
N LYS A 346 -35.75 24.61 3.10
CA LYS A 346 -36.71 25.71 3.26
C LYS A 346 -36.08 26.91 3.96
N LYS A 347 -35.29 26.70 5.02
CA LYS A 347 -34.54 27.77 5.70
C LYS A 347 -33.49 28.42 4.80
N LYS A 348 -32.77 27.61 4.01
CA LYS A 348 -31.76 28.09 3.06
C LYS A 348 -32.35 28.79 1.83
N LYS A 349 -33.65 28.63 1.55
CA LYS A 349 -34.36 29.17 0.36
C LYS A 349 -33.71 28.73 -0.96
N ILE A 350 -33.23 27.48 -1.00
CA ILE A 350 -32.66 26.86 -2.20
C ILE A 350 -33.29 25.48 -2.39
N GLU A 351 -33.26 24.95 -3.60
CA GLU A 351 -33.75 23.61 -3.89
C GLU A 351 -32.77 22.54 -3.39
N ARG A 352 -33.31 21.41 -2.91
CA ARG A 352 -32.52 20.24 -2.51
C ARG A 352 -31.83 19.64 -3.75
N PRO A 353 -30.51 19.39 -3.70
CA PRO A 353 -29.80 18.70 -4.77
C PRO A 353 -30.40 17.31 -5.07
N ARG A 354 -30.39 16.93 -6.34
CA ARG A 354 -30.88 15.63 -6.82
C ARG A 354 -29.87 15.00 -7.77
N TYR A 355 -30.02 13.69 -7.99
CA TYR A 355 -29.34 13.00 -9.07
C TYR A 355 -29.95 13.41 -10.41
N ASN A 356 -29.13 13.75 -11.40
CA ASN A 356 -29.62 14.20 -12.70
C ASN A 356 -29.70 13.04 -13.70
N GLY A 357 -30.89 12.82 -14.28
CA GLY A 357 -31.13 11.77 -15.26
C GLY A 357 -31.54 10.43 -14.65
N THR A 358 -31.51 9.37 -15.47
CA THR A 358 -31.92 8.02 -15.06
C THR A 358 -30.79 7.28 -14.35
N LEU A 359 -31.11 6.55 -13.28
CA LEU A 359 -30.15 5.66 -12.64
C LEU A 359 -29.70 4.56 -13.63
N PRO A 360 -28.40 4.24 -13.69
CA PRO A 360 -27.91 3.16 -14.52
C PRO A 360 -28.36 1.79 -13.98
N GLU A 361 -28.36 0.79 -14.86
CA GLU A 361 -28.65 -0.59 -14.46
C GLU A 361 -27.71 -1.06 -13.34
N GLY A 362 -28.27 -1.71 -12.31
CA GLY A 362 -27.52 -2.15 -11.12
C GLY A 362 -27.37 -1.09 -10.03
N ASN A 363 -27.74 0.17 -10.26
CA ASN A 363 -27.71 1.22 -9.24
C ASN A 363 -29.01 1.22 -8.40
N GLY A 364 -28.93 0.73 -7.16
CA GLY A 364 -30.04 0.70 -6.20
C GLY A 364 -30.33 2.02 -5.47
N GLY A 365 -29.72 3.14 -5.88
CA GLY A 365 -29.93 4.47 -5.30
C GLY A 365 -29.20 4.74 -3.98
N LEU A 366 -28.37 3.82 -3.50
CA LEU A 366 -27.52 4.03 -2.32
C LEU A 366 -26.56 5.22 -2.53
N GLY A 367 -26.47 6.11 -1.55
CA GLY A 367 -25.65 7.33 -1.58
C GLY A 367 -26.37 8.56 -2.15
N LEU A 368 -27.68 8.47 -2.44
CA LEU A 368 -28.45 9.57 -3.02
C LEU A 368 -29.49 10.18 -2.06
N MET A 369 -29.83 9.50 -0.96
CA MET A 369 -30.81 10.01 0.00
C MET A 369 -30.26 11.24 0.72
N LEU A 370 -28.97 11.28 1.06
CA LEU A 370 -28.36 12.40 1.77
C LEU A 370 -27.72 13.44 0.85
N LEU A 371 -28.17 13.59 -0.41
CA LEU A 371 -27.69 14.68 -1.25
C LEU A 371 -28.04 16.04 -0.62
N GLY A 372 -27.02 16.88 -0.46
CA GLY A 372 -27.13 18.23 0.06
C GLY A 372 -27.07 18.36 1.60
N VAL A 373 -26.93 17.26 2.33
CA VAL A 373 -26.73 17.21 3.78
C VAL A 373 -25.70 16.14 4.14
N THR A 374 -25.29 16.03 5.38
CA THR A 374 -24.44 14.94 5.88
C THR A 374 -25.15 14.17 6.99
N GLY A 375 -24.72 12.94 7.25
CA GLY A 375 -25.36 12.07 8.25
C GLY A 375 -25.47 12.70 9.64
N ASP A 376 -24.50 13.51 10.06
CA ASP A 376 -24.48 14.22 11.35
C ASP A 376 -25.53 15.34 11.45
N GLN A 377 -26.09 15.78 10.32
CA GLN A 377 -27.15 16.80 10.29
C GLN A 377 -28.55 16.20 10.45
N VAL A 378 -28.69 14.88 10.27
CA VAL A 378 -29.99 14.20 10.22
C VAL A 378 -30.11 13.02 11.18
N LEU A 379 -29.00 12.55 11.75
CA LEU A 379 -28.97 11.51 12.76
C LEU A 379 -28.46 12.05 14.10
N PRO A 380 -28.88 11.45 15.24
CA PRO A 380 -28.27 11.73 16.53
C PRO A 380 -26.75 11.51 16.51
N LYS A 381 -26.02 12.36 17.24
CA LYS A 381 -24.56 12.40 17.22
C LYS A 381 -23.92 11.06 17.59
N GLU A 382 -24.45 10.38 18.60
CA GLU A 382 -23.93 9.09 19.06
C GLU A 382 -24.04 8.00 17.99
N ILE A 383 -25.15 7.99 17.24
CA ILE A 383 -25.38 7.05 16.14
C ILE A 383 -24.43 7.37 14.99
N TYR A 384 -24.33 8.63 14.58
CA TYR A 384 -23.42 9.05 13.52
C TYR A 384 -21.97 8.71 13.85
N ASP A 385 -21.51 9.00 15.07
CA ASP A 385 -20.13 8.73 15.50
C ASP A 385 -19.81 7.22 15.46
N GLN A 386 -20.74 6.36 15.86
CA GLN A 386 -20.58 4.90 15.74
C GLN A 386 -20.48 4.44 14.28
N ILE A 387 -21.36 4.94 13.41
CA ILE A 387 -21.35 4.63 11.97
C ILE A 387 -20.03 5.11 11.33
N LYS A 388 -19.59 6.32 11.67
CA LYS A 388 -18.34 6.92 11.18
C LYS A 388 -17.14 6.06 11.53
N VAL A 389 -16.98 5.69 12.79
CA VAL A 389 -15.85 4.86 13.25
C VAL A 389 -15.85 3.51 12.54
N ARG A 390 -17.01 2.83 12.48
CA ARG A 390 -17.13 1.54 11.78
C ARG A 390 -16.78 1.66 10.30
N THR A 391 -17.35 2.65 9.61
CA THR A 391 -17.14 2.85 8.17
C THR A 391 -15.67 3.10 7.84
N LEU A 392 -15.00 4.00 8.59
CA LEU A 392 -13.59 4.33 8.37
C LEU A 392 -12.67 3.10 8.50
N SER A 393 -13.00 2.16 9.39
CA SER A 393 -12.24 0.91 9.54
C SER A 393 -12.47 -0.10 8.39
N GLN A 394 -13.61 0.00 7.69
CA GLN A 394 -14.04 -0.96 6.67
C GLN A 394 -13.74 -0.51 5.24
N VAL A 395 -13.72 0.80 4.99
CA VAL A 395 -13.58 1.36 3.65
C VAL A 395 -12.27 0.89 2.99
N ARG A 396 -12.36 0.48 1.72
CA ARG A 396 -11.21 -0.02 0.95
C ARG A 396 -10.92 0.88 -0.24
N GLY A 397 -9.66 1.23 -0.43
CA GLY A 397 -9.28 2.03 -1.59
C GLY A 397 -7.87 2.54 -1.55
N THR A 398 -7.56 3.40 -2.51
CA THR A 398 -6.25 4.04 -2.68
C THR A 398 -6.48 5.46 -3.17
N VAL A 399 -5.79 6.43 -2.57
CA VAL A 399 -5.59 7.73 -3.17
C VAL A 399 -4.15 7.80 -3.68
N GLN A 400 -3.92 8.36 -4.88
CA GLN A 400 -2.59 8.37 -5.47
C GLN A 400 -1.61 9.23 -4.66
N ALA A 401 -1.90 10.53 -4.57
CA ALA A 401 -1.32 11.47 -3.62
C ALA A 401 0.22 11.43 -3.47
N ASP A 402 0.95 11.07 -4.54
CA ASP A 402 2.41 11.08 -4.55
C ASP A 402 2.88 12.43 -5.08
N ILE A 403 3.22 13.33 -4.16
CA ILE A 403 3.65 14.70 -4.40
C ILE A 403 5.06 14.77 -5.01
N LEU A 404 5.95 13.85 -4.63
CA LEU A 404 7.34 13.86 -5.11
C LEU A 404 7.43 13.62 -6.62
N LYS A 405 6.58 12.74 -7.18
CA LYS A 405 6.51 12.58 -8.64
C LYS A 405 5.87 13.78 -9.35
N GLU A 406 5.09 14.61 -8.66
CA GLU A 406 4.47 15.78 -9.30
C GLU A 406 5.53 16.81 -9.64
N ASP A 407 6.48 17.02 -8.74
CA ASP A 407 7.63 17.90 -8.96
C ASP A 407 8.60 17.32 -10.00
N GLN A 408 8.81 16.00 -9.97
CA GLN A 408 9.76 15.34 -10.88
C GLN A 408 9.26 15.19 -12.32
N ALA A 409 7.94 15.01 -12.55
CA ALA A 409 7.43 14.62 -13.87
C ALA A 409 6.03 15.13 -14.22
N GLN A 410 5.04 15.02 -13.34
CA GLN A 410 3.63 15.20 -13.73
C GLN A 410 3.15 16.65 -13.68
N ASN A 411 3.86 17.55 -13.00
CA ASN A 411 3.60 18.99 -12.95
C ASN A 411 2.19 19.39 -12.48
N THR A 412 1.64 18.64 -11.54
CA THR A 412 0.29 18.81 -10.99
C THR A 412 0.30 19.32 -9.54
N CYS A 413 1.44 19.85 -9.09
CA CYS A 413 1.58 20.39 -7.73
C CYS A 413 1.00 21.82 -7.66
N ILE A 414 -0.02 22.00 -6.81
CA ILE A 414 -0.70 23.30 -6.60
C ILE A 414 -0.28 24.01 -5.31
N PHE A 415 0.42 23.31 -4.43
CA PHE A 415 0.99 23.83 -3.20
C PHE A 415 2.52 23.73 -3.26
N SER A 416 3.23 24.40 -2.35
CA SER A 416 4.65 24.10 -2.14
C SER A 416 4.83 22.64 -1.72
N THR A 417 5.87 21.97 -2.20
CA THR A 417 6.17 20.56 -1.89
C THR A 417 6.19 20.29 -0.39
N GLU A 418 6.80 21.18 0.42
CA GLU A 418 6.84 21.05 1.89
C GLU A 418 5.44 21.01 2.51
N PHE A 419 4.54 21.92 2.10
CA PHE A 419 3.16 21.97 2.60
C PHE A 419 2.35 20.76 2.14
N ALA A 420 2.52 20.32 0.89
CA ALA A 420 1.82 19.15 0.38
C ALA A 420 2.26 17.86 1.11
N LEU A 421 3.57 17.69 1.38
CA LEU A 421 4.07 16.59 2.22
C LEU A 421 3.55 16.70 3.67
N ARG A 422 3.44 17.91 4.21
CA ARG A 422 2.79 18.13 5.52
C ARG A 422 1.38 17.56 5.56
N LEU A 423 0.54 17.94 4.59
CA LEU A 423 -0.83 17.44 4.47
C LEU A 423 -0.88 15.91 4.33
N MET A 424 0.02 15.31 3.56
CA MET A 424 0.09 13.85 3.44
C MET A 424 0.43 13.16 4.75
N GLY A 425 1.34 13.75 5.54
CA GLY A 425 1.60 13.27 6.90
C GLY A 425 0.39 13.42 7.82
N ASP A 426 -0.37 14.51 7.72
CA ASP A 426 -1.59 14.71 8.53
C ASP A 426 -2.67 13.68 8.18
N VAL A 427 -2.81 13.32 6.90
CA VAL A 427 -3.69 12.23 6.44
C VAL A 427 -3.25 10.89 7.04
N GLN A 428 -1.96 10.57 6.98
CA GLN A 428 -1.44 9.32 7.54
C GLN A 428 -1.61 9.24 9.07
N GLU A 429 -1.36 10.34 9.77
CA GLU A 429 -1.58 10.45 11.22
C GLU A 429 -3.06 10.22 11.57
N TYR A 430 -3.97 10.84 10.81
CA TYR A 430 -5.41 10.63 10.98
C TYR A 430 -5.80 9.17 10.74
N PHE A 431 -5.22 8.51 9.72
CA PHE A 431 -5.46 7.09 9.44
C PHE A 431 -5.04 6.21 10.60
N ILE A 432 -3.87 6.45 11.19
CA ILE A 432 -3.39 5.73 12.37
C ILE A 432 -4.34 5.97 13.55
N ALA A 433 -4.63 7.24 13.87
CA ALA A 433 -5.46 7.63 15.01
C ALA A 433 -6.91 7.11 14.91
N LYS A 434 -7.44 6.95 13.70
CA LYS A 434 -8.79 6.43 13.44
C LYS A 434 -8.83 4.97 12.99
N ASN A 435 -7.70 4.26 13.06
CA ASN A 435 -7.58 2.86 12.70
C ASN A 435 -8.07 2.54 11.26
N VAL A 436 -7.78 3.43 10.31
CA VAL A 436 -8.05 3.23 8.88
C VAL A 436 -6.94 2.33 8.30
N ARG A 437 -7.20 1.02 8.29
CA ARG A 437 -6.20 0.00 7.89
C ARG A 437 -6.35 -0.51 6.46
N ASN A 438 -7.48 -0.22 5.83
CA ASN A 438 -7.88 -0.81 4.55
C ASN A 438 -7.81 0.18 3.37
N PHE A 439 -7.42 1.44 3.64
CA PHE A 439 -7.26 2.48 2.64
C PHE A 439 -5.79 2.91 2.56
N TYR A 440 -5.24 2.93 1.35
CA TYR A 440 -3.87 3.37 1.11
C TYR A 440 -3.86 4.90 0.92
N SER A 441 -3.17 5.60 1.83
CA SER A 441 -3.04 7.06 1.85
C SER A 441 -2.14 7.61 0.74
N VAL A 442 -1.26 6.79 0.19
CA VAL A 442 -0.35 7.15 -0.90
C VAL A 442 -0.09 5.95 -1.80
N SER A 443 0.05 6.20 -3.09
CA SER A 443 0.51 5.24 -4.10
C SER A 443 1.73 5.82 -4.80
N ILE A 444 2.91 5.49 -4.27
CA ILE A 444 4.21 5.87 -4.82
C ILE A 444 4.31 5.38 -6.27
N SER A 445 4.51 6.29 -7.22
CA SER A 445 4.29 5.97 -8.64
C SER A 445 5.42 6.41 -9.55
N GLY A 446 5.93 5.46 -10.34
CA GLY A 446 6.91 5.73 -11.40
C GLY A 446 6.30 5.90 -12.79
N TYR A 447 5.00 5.69 -12.96
CA TYR A 447 4.38 5.65 -14.29
C TYR A 447 4.60 6.97 -15.04
N HIS A 448 4.28 8.10 -14.41
CA HIS A 448 4.43 9.42 -15.00
C HIS A 448 5.89 9.81 -15.25
N ILE A 449 6.81 9.32 -14.41
CA ILE A 449 8.26 9.52 -14.59
C ILE A 449 8.72 8.79 -15.88
N ALA A 450 8.23 7.58 -16.11
CA ALA A 450 8.52 6.83 -17.34
C ALA A 450 7.87 7.46 -18.59
N GLU A 451 6.60 7.85 -18.51
CA GLU A 451 5.90 8.54 -19.61
C GLU A 451 6.54 9.89 -19.96
N ALA A 452 7.19 10.56 -19.00
CA ALA A 452 8.00 11.75 -19.24
C ALA A 452 9.35 11.47 -19.95
N GLY A 453 9.68 10.19 -20.20
CA GLY A 453 10.86 9.76 -20.95
C GLY A 453 11.95 9.06 -20.14
N ALA A 454 11.73 8.77 -18.86
CA ALA A 454 12.70 8.04 -18.06
C ALA A 454 12.82 6.57 -18.48
N ASN A 455 14.04 6.05 -18.58
CA ASN A 455 14.27 4.62 -18.81
C ASN A 455 13.87 3.78 -17.58
N PRO A 456 13.72 2.45 -17.72
CA PRO A 456 13.25 1.59 -16.63
C PRO A 456 14.10 1.63 -15.36
N ILE A 457 15.42 1.82 -15.48
CA ILE A 457 16.33 1.94 -14.33
C ILE A 457 16.03 3.22 -13.55
N THR A 458 15.90 4.34 -14.26
CA THR A 458 15.64 5.65 -13.67
C THR A 458 14.25 5.69 -13.04
N GLN A 459 13.24 5.15 -13.73
CA GLN A 459 11.89 4.99 -13.20
C GLN A 459 11.91 4.24 -11.87
N LEU A 460 12.52 3.04 -11.85
CA LEU A 460 12.55 2.22 -10.64
C LEU A 460 13.31 2.92 -9.51
N ALA A 461 14.48 3.48 -9.79
CA ALA A 461 15.32 4.15 -8.81
C ALA A 461 14.61 5.36 -8.16
N PHE A 462 13.99 6.24 -8.97
CA PHE A 462 13.29 7.42 -8.45
C PHE A 462 12.02 7.03 -7.70
N THR A 463 11.28 6.04 -8.17
CA THR A 463 10.07 5.56 -7.49
C THR A 463 10.42 4.99 -6.10
N LEU A 464 11.45 4.15 -6.01
CA LEU A 464 11.90 3.61 -4.72
C LEU A 464 12.46 4.72 -3.81
N ALA A 465 13.24 5.66 -4.36
CA ALA A 465 13.75 6.80 -3.60
C ALA A 465 12.63 7.66 -3.03
N ASN A 466 11.59 7.96 -3.82
CA ASN A 466 10.40 8.66 -3.34
C ASN A 466 9.71 7.87 -2.22
N GLY A 467 9.57 6.55 -2.39
CA GLY A 467 9.01 5.68 -1.35
C GLY A 467 9.78 5.72 -0.04
N PHE A 468 11.10 5.58 -0.08
CA PHE A 468 11.94 5.70 1.11
C PHE A 468 11.87 7.11 1.72
N THR A 469 11.68 8.14 0.91
CA THR A 469 11.51 9.52 1.42
C THR A 469 10.22 9.66 2.23
N TYR A 470 9.11 9.05 1.80
CA TYR A 470 7.88 9.00 2.61
C TYR A 470 8.09 8.23 3.92
N VAL A 471 8.82 7.11 3.87
CA VAL A 471 9.14 6.33 5.08
C VAL A 471 9.92 7.17 6.08
N GLU A 472 11.02 7.80 5.66
CA GLU A 472 11.82 8.68 6.52
C GLU A 472 11.01 9.86 7.07
N TYR A 473 10.14 10.44 6.25
CA TYR A 473 9.27 11.52 6.68
C TYR A 473 8.27 11.07 7.74
N TYR A 474 7.60 9.93 7.55
CA TYR A 474 6.66 9.41 8.56
C TYR A 474 7.37 8.99 9.85
N LEU A 475 8.56 8.39 9.75
CA LEU A 475 9.42 8.11 10.92
C LEU A 475 9.80 9.39 11.66
N SER A 476 10.13 10.48 10.94
CA SER A 476 10.45 11.77 11.56
C SER A 476 9.27 12.40 12.31
N ARG A 477 8.04 11.99 11.99
CA ARG A 477 6.81 12.36 12.71
C ARG A 477 6.47 11.43 13.86
N GLY A 478 7.29 10.40 14.14
CA GLY A 478 7.06 9.45 15.22
C GLY A 478 6.00 8.39 14.91
N MET A 479 5.74 8.10 13.63
CA MET A 479 4.83 7.04 13.21
C MET A 479 5.57 5.70 13.13
N ASP A 480 4.91 4.63 13.57
CA ASP A 480 5.36 3.22 13.46
C ASP A 480 4.63 2.49 12.33
#